data_AF-A0A8J6QTX4-F1
#
_entry.id   AF-A0A8J6QTX4-F1
#
_cell.length_a   1.000
_cell.length_b   1.000
_cell.length_c   1.000
_cell.angle_alpha   90.00
_cell.angle_beta   90.00
_cell.angle_gamma   90.00
#
_symmetry.space_group_name_H-M   'P 1'
#
loop_
_entity.id
_entity.type
_entity.pdbx_description
1 polymer ?
#
loop_
_entity_poly.entity_id
_entity_poly.type
_entity_poly.pdbx_seq_one_letter_code
_entity_poly.pdbx_strand_id
1 'polypeptide(L)'
;MSGYSEQILRYADNPHHVGELAGADGIGEVGLGAEERGARIAVRFFIKTAGRQVEMVRFQAFGCGYTIAACAAAAELAENTSMNEVLRISREAINARLGGLPVDRFYCADLAVEALRAAVAGSERQGERVTGNLARHQDHAGPRVRSDHPRYRQLMDSACSEDMVAADRHLLACLSAVMEEDGCPPEIALGLTSQQFISLWQNYFPDIDLDVAADISASRVSSAVSMDPELVSLLLGFIPAAHEPANRLSGTLLAHILAARAARPGHLWVAMGLFERAELGAAIKRHLPALFAANHQGMRWKRFFYKQICEQQGGLLCKSPVCGECSEYELCFNDGEP
;
A
#
# COMPACT_ATOMS: atom_id res chain seq x y z
N MET A 1 21.74 16.37 -3.64
CA MET A 1 20.91 15.53 -2.75
C MET A 1 19.43 15.82 -3.04
N SER A 2 18.89 15.28 -4.14
CA SER A 2 17.49 15.53 -4.53
C SER A 2 16.56 14.48 -3.92
N GLY A 3 15.92 14.80 -2.80
CA GLY A 3 14.95 13.92 -2.15
C GLY A 3 14.33 14.52 -0.90
N TYR A 4 15.14 15.20 -0.09
CA TYR A 4 14.67 15.86 1.12
C TYR A 4 14.12 17.26 0.82
N SER A 5 12.92 17.56 1.32
CA SER A 5 12.45 18.94 1.40
C SER A 5 13.27 19.70 2.43
N GLU A 6 13.28 21.03 2.34
CA GLU A 6 13.94 21.90 3.33
C GLU A 6 13.42 21.63 4.74
N GLN A 7 12.11 21.37 4.86
CA GLN A 7 11.48 21.04 6.13
C GLN A 7 11.95 19.69 6.69
N ILE A 8 12.12 18.66 5.85
CA ILE A 8 12.64 17.37 6.29
C ILE A 8 14.11 17.50 6.72
N LEU A 9 14.94 18.25 5.98
CA LEU A 9 16.32 18.54 6.39
C LEU A 9 16.36 19.24 7.74
N ARG A 10 15.51 20.26 7.93
CA ARG A 10 15.43 20.99 9.21
C ARG A 10 15.12 20.06 10.39
N TYR A 11 14.20 19.12 10.23
CA TYR A 11 13.90 18.14 11.29
C TYR A 11 15.01 17.12 11.47
N ALA A 12 15.61 16.62 10.38
CA ALA A 12 16.68 15.63 10.44
C ALA A 12 17.97 16.18 11.08
N ASP A 13 18.28 17.47 10.84
CA ASP A 13 19.47 18.14 11.34
C ASP A 13 19.28 18.74 12.74
N ASN A 14 18.08 18.73 13.29
CA ASN A 14 17.78 19.27 14.62
C ASN A 14 18.06 18.24 15.73
N PRO A 15 19.08 18.42 16.58
CA PRO A 15 19.46 17.43 17.59
C PRO A 15 18.61 17.51 18.87
N HIS A 16 17.62 18.40 18.95
CA HIS A 16 16.93 18.75 20.21
C HIS A 16 16.39 17.52 20.97
N HIS A 17 15.68 16.62 20.28
CA HIS A 17 15.11 15.39 20.85
C HIS A 17 16.00 14.16 20.67
N VAL A 18 17.17 14.29 20.03
CA VAL A 18 18.05 13.15 19.75
C VAL A 18 18.77 12.72 21.03
N GLY A 19 18.87 11.41 21.24
CA GLY A 19 19.69 10.80 22.29
C GLY A 19 18.92 9.92 23.26
N GLU A 20 19.60 9.55 24.34
CA GLU A 20 19.01 8.79 25.43
C GLU A 20 18.47 9.73 26.51
N LEU A 21 17.53 9.21 27.30
CA LEU A 21 16.99 9.89 28.48
C LEU A 21 17.20 9.00 29.70
N ALA A 22 18.20 9.35 30.51
CA ALA A 22 18.46 8.65 31.75
C ALA A 22 17.25 8.79 32.71
N GLY A 23 16.80 7.67 33.28
CA GLY A 23 15.63 7.66 34.16
C GLY A 23 14.32 7.98 33.45
N ALA A 24 14.21 7.65 32.15
CA ALA A 24 12.93 7.68 31.43
C ALA A 24 11.88 6.82 32.16
N ASP A 25 10.66 7.35 32.22
CA ASP A 25 9.55 6.63 32.83
C ASP A 25 8.95 5.62 31.88
N GLY A 26 9.13 5.77 30.56
CA GLY A 26 8.70 4.81 29.55
C GLY A 26 9.66 4.70 28.39
N ILE A 27 9.86 3.48 27.89
CA ILE A 27 10.75 3.19 26.76
C ILE A 27 10.00 2.34 25.74
N GLY A 28 9.96 2.80 24.50
CA GLY A 28 9.30 2.11 23.39
C GLY A 28 10.26 1.86 22.25
N GLU A 29 10.26 0.65 21.70
CA GLU A 29 11.22 0.22 20.67
C GLU A 29 10.51 -0.49 19.52
N VAL A 30 10.94 -0.23 18.28
CA VAL A 30 10.52 -1.01 17.11
C VAL A 30 11.76 -1.36 16.29
N GLY A 31 11.86 -2.61 15.81
CA GLY A 31 12.98 -3.09 14.98
C GLY A 31 14.27 -3.39 15.75
N LEU A 32 14.25 -3.36 17.08
CA LEU A 32 15.41 -3.63 17.95
C LEU A 32 15.40 -5.04 18.55
N GLY A 33 14.46 -5.90 18.14
CA GLY A 33 14.44 -7.31 18.49
C GLY A 33 15.68 -8.06 18.01
N ALA A 34 16.00 -9.18 18.67
CA ALA A 34 17.22 -9.93 18.39
C ALA A 34 17.33 -10.38 16.92
N GLU A 35 16.21 -10.72 16.28
CA GLU A 35 16.13 -11.14 14.87
C GLU A 35 15.98 -9.97 13.88
N GLU A 36 15.74 -8.75 14.39
CA GLU A 36 15.45 -7.56 13.57
C GLU A 36 16.65 -6.63 13.44
N ARG A 37 17.54 -6.63 14.45
CA ARG A 37 18.72 -5.75 14.52
C ARG A 37 19.61 -5.92 13.29
N GLY A 38 19.78 -4.84 12.54
CA GLY A 38 20.59 -4.81 11.31
C GLY A 38 19.89 -5.30 10.05
N ALA A 39 18.70 -5.90 10.18
CA ALA A 39 17.88 -6.35 9.06
C ALA A 39 16.79 -5.33 8.66
N ARG A 40 16.43 -4.41 9.56
CA ARG A 40 15.41 -3.38 9.30
C ARG A 40 15.75 -2.07 10.02
N ILE A 41 15.07 -1.00 9.61
CA ILE A 41 15.11 0.29 10.29
C ILE A 41 14.53 0.13 11.69
N ALA A 42 15.20 0.77 12.64
CA ALA A 42 14.85 0.67 14.04
C ALA A 42 14.74 2.05 14.69
N VAL A 43 13.83 2.18 15.64
CA VAL A 43 13.62 3.41 16.39
C VAL A 43 13.37 3.08 17.86
N ARG A 44 13.78 3.98 18.73
CA ARG A 44 13.53 3.92 20.17
C ARG A 44 13.11 5.29 20.66
N PHE A 45 12.05 5.34 21.45
CA PHE A 45 11.60 6.52 22.16
C PHE A 45 11.76 6.33 23.66
N PHE A 46 12.09 7.43 24.32
CA PHE A 46 12.15 7.56 25.76
C PHE A 46 11.26 8.72 26.18
N ILE A 47 10.42 8.54 27.20
CA ILE A 47 9.56 9.59 27.71
C ILE A 47 9.76 9.80 29.21
N LYS A 48 9.75 11.06 29.64
CA LYS A 48 9.58 11.46 31.05
C LYS A 48 8.16 11.95 31.26
N THR A 49 7.57 11.61 32.39
CA THR A 49 6.16 11.88 32.67
C THR A 49 5.96 12.49 34.04
N ALA A 50 5.02 13.43 34.13
CA ALA A 50 4.46 13.92 35.39
C ALA A 50 2.97 13.55 35.43
N GLY A 51 2.65 12.47 36.14
CA GLY A 51 1.31 11.88 36.11
C GLY A 51 0.97 11.38 34.69
N ARG A 52 -0.04 11.97 34.05
CA ARG A 52 -0.46 11.63 32.67
C ARG A 52 0.05 12.62 31.61
N GLN A 53 0.95 13.53 31.98
CA GLN A 53 1.57 14.49 31.06
C GLN A 53 2.96 13.99 30.66
N VAL A 54 3.29 14.09 29.37
CA VAL A 54 4.64 13.81 28.85
C VAL A 54 5.44 15.10 28.90
N GLU A 55 6.44 15.18 29.77
CA GLU A 55 7.25 16.40 29.97
C GLU A 55 8.45 16.47 29.03
N MET A 56 9.02 15.31 28.68
CA MET A 56 10.21 15.25 27.85
C MET A 56 10.19 14.01 26.97
N VAL A 57 10.61 14.17 25.72
CA VAL A 57 10.75 13.07 24.77
C VAL A 57 12.16 13.05 24.21
N ARG A 58 12.79 11.87 24.18
CA ARG A 58 14.03 11.63 23.45
C ARG A 58 13.89 10.44 22.52
N PHE A 59 14.68 10.39 21.46
CA PHE A 59 14.69 9.25 20.56
C PHE A 59 16.09 8.88 20.06
N GLN A 60 16.23 7.60 19.72
CA GLN A 60 17.31 7.07 18.90
C GLN A 60 16.70 6.49 17.63
N ALA A 61 17.21 6.89 16.48
CA ALA A 61 16.80 6.37 15.18
C ALA A 61 17.99 5.71 14.49
N PHE A 62 17.78 4.50 13.99
CA PHE A 62 18.73 3.71 13.21
C PHE A 62 18.15 3.54 11.81
N GLY A 63 18.20 4.63 11.04
CA GLY A 63 17.57 4.72 9.72
C GLY A 63 18.06 5.93 8.93
N CYS A 64 17.39 6.21 7.81
CA CYS A 64 17.71 7.34 6.95
C CYS A 64 17.20 8.68 7.52
N GLY A 65 17.56 9.80 6.87
CA GLY A 65 17.12 11.14 7.28
C GLY A 65 15.60 11.31 7.40
N TYR A 66 14.80 10.58 6.62
CA TYR A 66 13.34 10.58 6.76
C TYR A 66 12.88 9.95 8.08
N THR A 67 13.58 8.90 8.54
CA THR A 67 13.32 8.24 9.82
C THR A 67 13.64 9.20 10.97
N ILE A 68 14.78 9.88 10.89
CA ILE A 68 15.19 10.87 11.89
C ILE A 68 14.17 12.02 11.94
N ALA A 69 13.80 12.56 10.77
CA ALA A 69 12.83 13.64 10.69
C ALA A 69 11.44 13.24 11.22
N ALA A 70 10.95 12.05 10.87
CA ALA A 70 9.69 11.53 11.38
C ALA A 70 9.71 11.36 12.90
N CYS A 71 10.82 10.86 13.46
CA CYS A 71 10.96 10.73 14.91
C CYS A 71 11.01 12.09 15.61
N ALA A 72 11.73 13.06 15.04
CA ALA A 72 11.80 14.42 15.58
C ALA A 72 10.44 15.12 15.54
N ALA A 73 9.69 14.99 14.44
CA ALA A 73 8.33 15.52 14.35
C ALA A 73 7.37 14.83 15.33
N ALA A 74 7.47 13.51 15.51
CA ALA A 74 6.68 12.77 16.50
C ALA A 74 7.02 13.20 17.94
N ALA A 75 8.30 13.38 18.26
CA ALA A 75 8.74 13.86 19.57
C ALA A 75 8.20 15.26 19.86
N GLU A 76 8.29 16.18 18.90
CA GLU A 76 7.76 17.54 19.00
C GLU A 76 6.24 17.57 19.19
N LEU A 77 5.50 16.68 18.52
CA LEU A 77 4.05 16.55 18.70
C LEU A 77 3.65 15.97 20.06
N ALA A 78 4.54 15.21 20.70
CA ALA A 78 4.25 14.47 21.91
C ALA A 78 4.68 15.20 23.19
N GLU A 79 5.75 15.97 23.13
CA GLU A 79 6.29 16.69 24.27
C GLU A 79 5.32 17.78 24.76
N ASN A 80 5.16 17.89 26.08
CA ASN A 80 4.19 18.75 26.76
C ASN A 80 2.73 18.46 26.43
N THR A 81 2.40 17.23 26.02
CA THR A 81 1.02 16.79 25.79
C THR A 81 0.63 15.64 26.73
N SER A 82 -0.68 15.38 26.84
CA SER A 82 -1.15 14.25 27.63
C SER A 82 -0.87 12.91 26.94
N MET A 83 -0.69 11.84 27.71
CA MET A 83 -0.54 10.48 27.17
C MET A 83 -1.67 10.10 26.19
N ASN A 84 -2.89 10.58 26.43
CA ASN A 84 -4.03 10.33 25.54
C ASN A 84 -3.90 11.03 24.19
N GLU A 85 -3.27 12.21 24.14
CA GLU A 85 -2.98 12.91 22.89
C GLU A 85 -1.84 12.22 22.15
N VAL A 86 -0.81 11.78 22.87
CA VAL A 86 0.28 10.98 22.30
C VAL A 86 -0.25 9.72 21.59
N LEU A 87 -1.18 9.00 22.21
CA LEU A 87 -1.80 7.81 21.60
C LEU A 87 -2.60 8.12 20.31
N ARG A 88 -3.08 9.36 20.15
CA ARG A 88 -3.82 9.83 18.97
C ARG A 88 -2.93 10.39 17.86
N ILE A 89 -1.62 10.57 18.11
CA ILE A 89 -0.68 10.96 17.05
C ILE A 89 -0.75 9.91 15.94
N SER A 90 -0.99 10.37 14.72
CA SER A 90 -1.13 9.53 13.54
C SER A 90 -0.01 9.81 12.55
N ARG A 91 0.14 8.90 11.58
CA ARG A 91 1.03 9.06 10.43
C ARG A 91 0.76 10.38 9.72
N GLU A 92 -0.51 10.73 9.51
CA GLU A 92 -0.94 11.94 8.81
C GLU A 92 -0.53 13.21 9.57
N ALA A 93 -0.60 13.18 10.91
CA ALA A 93 -0.17 14.31 11.74
C ALA A 93 1.34 14.57 11.60
N ILE A 94 2.16 13.51 11.67
CA ILE A 94 3.61 13.59 11.46
C ILE A 94 3.91 14.05 10.02
N ASN A 95 3.21 13.49 9.04
CA ASN A 95 3.37 13.81 7.62
C ASN A 95 3.08 15.30 7.34
N ALA A 96 1.97 15.81 7.88
CA ALA A 96 1.62 17.22 7.81
C ALA A 96 2.69 18.10 8.48
N ARG A 97 3.24 17.66 9.61
CA ARG A 97 4.29 18.38 10.32
C ARG A 97 5.62 18.44 9.56
N LEU A 98 5.88 17.48 8.68
CA LEU A 98 7.06 17.46 7.80
C LEU A 98 6.85 18.16 6.45
N GLY A 99 5.66 18.70 6.19
CA GLY A 99 5.32 19.30 4.90
C GLY A 99 5.14 18.27 3.78
N GLY A 100 4.88 17.02 4.14
CA GLY A 100 4.79 15.89 3.22
C GLY A 100 6.08 15.07 3.16
N LEU A 101 6.01 13.83 3.62
CA LEU A 101 6.90 12.74 3.30
C LEU A 101 6.57 12.23 1.89
N PRO A 102 7.58 11.79 1.12
CA PRO A 102 7.34 10.92 -0.02
C PRO A 102 6.52 9.70 0.41
N VAL A 103 5.63 9.21 -0.44
CA VAL A 103 4.78 8.05 -0.11
C VAL A 103 5.63 6.82 0.26
N ASP A 104 6.84 6.71 -0.29
CA ASP A 104 7.85 5.69 0.07
C ASP A 104 8.53 5.84 1.41
N ARG A 105 8.13 6.84 2.18
CA ARG A 105 8.66 7.10 3.51
C ARG A 105 7.57 7.17 4.57
N PHE A 106 6.32 6.85 4.23
CA PHE A 106 5.22 6.81 5.20
C PHE A 106 5.47 5.82 6.33
N TYR A 107 6.14 4.69 6.03
CA TYR A 107 6.56 3.73 7.05
C TYR A 107 7.46 4.35 8.14
N CYS A 108 8.20 5.42 7.85
CA CYS A 108 9.04 6.12 8.84
C CYS A 108 8.16 6.79 9.91
N ALA A 109 7.01 7.33 9.52
CA ALA A 109 6.04 7.91 10.44
C ALA A 109 5.32 6.82 11.25
N ASP A 110 4.98 5.68 10.64
CA ASP A 110 4.37 4.56 11.38
C ASP A 110 5.30 3.98 12.44
N LEU A 111 6.58 3.79 12.11
CA LEU A 111 7.59 3.35 13.06
C LEU A 111 7.66 4.30 14.26
N ALA A 112 7.65 5.61 14.01
CA ALA A 112 7.67 6.61 15.07
C ALA A 112 6.40 6.55 15.94
N VAL A 113 5.21 6.44 15.32
CA VAL A 113 3.93 6.29 16.04
C VAL A 113 3.93 5.06 16.95
N GLU A 114 4.31 3.89 16.41
CA GLU A 114 4.27 2.65 17.18
C GLU A 114 5.30 2.63 18.31
N ALA A 115 6.51 3.14 18.07
CA ALA A 115 7.51 3.26 19.12
C ALA A 115 7.09 4.24 20.22
N LEU A 116 6.44 5.34 19.86
CA LEU A 116 5.96 6.32 20.83
C LEU A 116 4.77 5.80 21.65
N ARG A 117 3.83 5.08 21.02
CA ARG A 117 2.75 4.36 21.72
C ARG A 117 3.31 3.29 22.66
N ALA A 118 4.32 2.55 22.22
CA ALA A 118 5.04 1.60 23.06
C ALA A 118 5.73 2.29 24.25
N ALA A 119 6.28 3.49 24.07
CA ALA A 119 6.88 4.25 25.17
C ALA A 119 5.83 4.67 26.22
N VAL A 120 4.63 5.09 25.80
CA VAL A 120 3.50 5.34 26.71
C VAL A 120 3.11 4.08 27.46
N ALA A 121 2.99 2.93 26.78
CA ALA A 121 2.71 1.66 27.43
C ALA A 121 3.82 1.25 28.42
N GLY A 122 5.09 1.53 28.11
CA GLY A 122 6.22 1.32 29.01
C GLY A 122 6.14 2.19 30.26
N SER A 123 5.62 3.42 30.14
CA SER A 123 5.37 4.30 31.28
C SER A 123 4.31 3.76 32.23
N GLU A 124 3.23 3.20 31.69
CA GLU A 124 2.21 2.54 32.50
C GLU A 124 2.74 1.24 33.17
N ARG A 125 3.81 0.65 32.64
CA ARG A 125 4.51 -0.53 33.18
C ARG A 125 5.78 -0.18 33.96
N GLN A 126 5.83 1.01 34.56
CA GLN A 126 6.91 1.44 35.47
C GLN A 126 8.31 1.43 34.83
N GLY A 127 8.44 1.89 33.59
CA GLY A 127 9.74 2.01 32.90
C GLY A 127 10.18 0.77 32.15
N GLU A 128 9.30 -0.22 31.99
CA GLU A 128 9.57 -1.38 31.16
C GLU A 128 9.83 -0.96 29.70
N ARG A 129 10.80 -1.63 29.06
CA ARG A 129 11.00 -1.51 27.62
C ARG A 129 9.92 -2.30 26.91
N VAL A 130 9.08 -1.61 26.15
CA VAL A 130 8.02 -2.23 25.38
C VAL A 130 8.40 -2.24 23.91
N THR A 131 8.40 -3.43 23.31
CA THR A 131 8.53 -3.55 21.87
C THR A 131 7.18 -3.29 21.23
N GLY A 132 7.09 -2.20 20.46
CA GLY A 132 5.94 -1.94 19.60
C GLY A 132 5.91 -2.98 18.49
N ASN A 133 4.73 -3.54 18.25
CA ASN A 133 4.52 -4.36 17.08
C ASN A 133 4.04 -3.41 15.99
N LEU A 134 4.94 -2.99 15.11
CA LEU A 134 4.49 -2.61 13.80
C LEU A 134 3.91 -3.91 13.24
N ALA A 135 2.57 -4.07 13.33
CA ALA A 135 1.89 -5.17 12.67
C ALA A 135 2.55 -5.22 11.32
N ARG A 136 3.26 -6.33 11.03
CA ARG A 136 3.92 -6.54 9.75
C ARG A 136 2.97 -5.91 8.76
N HIS A 137 3.39 -4.88 8.01
CA HIS A 137 2.76 -4.69 6.70
C HIS A 137 2.82 -6.09 6.14
N GLN A 138 1.67 -6.80 6.17
CA GLN A 138 1.67 -8.25 6.10
C GLN A 138 2.56 -8.55 4.92
N ASP A 139 3.56 -9.40 5.15
CA ASP A 139 4.40 -9.87 4.06
C ASP A 139 3.41 -10.38 3.00
N HIS A 140 3.07 -9.54 2.01
CA HIS A 140 2.18 -9.86 0.90
C HIS A 140 2.95 -10.74 -0.09
N ALA A 141 3.75 -11.67 0.45
CA ALA A 141 4.40 -12.74 -0.26
C ALA A 141 3.42 -13.87 -0.58
N GLY A 142 2.27 -13.90 0.10
CA GLY A 142 1.18 -14.85 -0.14
C GLY A 142 0.01 -14.24 -0.92
N PRO A 143 -0.77 -15.07 -1.62
CA PRO A 143 -1.98 -14.63 -2.31
C PRO A 143 -3.05 -14.18 -1.32
N ARG A 144 -3.74 -13.08 -1.67
CA ARG A 144 -4.83 -12.50 -0.87
C ARG A 144 -6.07 -13.39 -0.87
N VAL A 145 -6.40 -13.94 -2.03
CA VAL A 145 -7.49 -14.92 -2.22
C VAL A 145 -6.84 -16.28 -2.46
N ARG A 146 -7.48 -17.35 -1.98
CA ARG A 146 -7.05 -18.73 -2.19
C ARG A 146 -8.24 -19.57 -2.65
N SER A 147 -7.99 -20.80 -3.10
CA SER A 147 -9.04 -21.70 -3.57
C SER A 147 -10.12 -22.00 -2.55
N ASP A 148 -9.84 -21.78 -1.26
CA ASP A 148 -10.76 -21.98 -0.16
C ASP A 148 -11.58 -20.73 0.23
N HIS A 149 -11.31 -19.58 -0.39
CA HIS A 149 -12.05 -18.34 -0.12
C HIS A 149 -13.55 -18.54 -0.45
N PRO A 150 -14.49 -18.22 0.46
CA PRO A 150 -15.92 -18.52 0.30
C PRO A 150 -16.50 -18.01 -1.01
N ARG A 151 -16.28 -16.72 -1.33
CA ARG A 151 -16.77 -16.10 -2.58
C ARG A 151 -16.16 -16.69 -3.83
N TYR A 152 -14.83 -16.89 -3.85
CA TYR A 152 -14.15 -17.53 -4.97
C TYR A 152 -14.71 -18.93 -5.22
N ARG A 153 -14.84 -19.76 -4.17
CA ARG A 153 -15.37 -21.12 -4.28
C ARG A 153 -16.80 -21.10 -4.81
N GLN A 154 -17.68 -20.28 -4.23
CA GLN A 154 -19.06 -20.12 -4.69
C GLN A 154 -19.12 -19.82 -6.19
N LEU A 155 -18.28 -18.88 -6.65
CA LEU A 155 -18.23 -18.49 -8.05
C LEU A 155 -17.69 -19.62 -8.93
N MET A 156 -16.61 -20.27 -8.52
CA MET A 156 -15.99 -21.32 -9.32
C MET A 156 -16.83 -22.59 -9.41
N ASP A 157 -17.63 -22.89 -8.38
CA ASP A 157 -18.55 -24.03 -8.34
C ASP A 157 -19.86 -23.80 -9.11
N SER A 158 -20.15 -22.55 -9.54
CA SER A 158 -21.35 -22.26 -10.33
C SER A 158 -21.26 -22.81 -11.77
N ALA A 159 -22.40 -22.89 -12.46
CA ALA A 159 -22.39 -23.30 -13.86
C ALA A 159 -21.65 -22.30 -14.75
N CYS A 160 -21.13 -22.77 -15.88
CA CYS A 160 -20.52 -21.93 -16.90
C CYS A 160 -20.79 -22.51 -18.30
N SER A 161 -20.64 -21.66 -19.31
CA SER A 161 -20.69 -22.09 -20.72
C SER A 161 -19.45 -22.94 -21.08
N GLU A 162 -19.61 -23.89 -22.02
CA GLU A 162 -18.50 -24.72 -22.50
C GLU A 162 -17.41 -23.89 -23.22
N ASP A 163 -17.80 -22.80 -23.89
CA ASP A 163 -16.88 -21.90 -24.62
C ASP A 163 -16.17 -20.89 -23.70
N MET A 164 -16.35 -21.00 -22.37
CA MET A 164 -15.83 -20.04 -21.41
C MET A 164 -14.32 -20.14 -21.23
N VAL A 165 -13.62 -19.01 -21.29
CA VAL A 165 -12.19 -18.96 -20.97
C VAL A 165 -12.01 -19.12 -19.46
N ALA A 166 -11.65 -20.32 -19.02
CA ALA A 166 -11.48 -20.66 -17.60
C ALA A 166 -10.56 -19.68 -16.84
N ALA A 167 -9.51 -19.17 -17.49
CA ALA A 167 -8.60 -18.21 -16.91
C ALA A 167 -9.24 -16.83 -16.65
N ASP A 168 -10.16 -16.38 -17.50
CA ASP A 168 -10.85 -15.10 -17.33
C ASP A 168 -11.98 -15.21 -16.30
N ARG A 169 -12.61 -16.38 -16.23
CA ARG A 169 -13.55 -16.72 -15.15
C ARG A 169 -12.85 -16.72 -13.79
N HIS A 170 -11.67 -17.35 -13.69
CA HIS A 170 -10.83 -17.31 -12.49
C HIS A 170 -10.45 -15.87 -12.12
N LEU A 171 -9.99 -15.08 -13.09
CA LEU A 171 -9.65 -13.67 -12.87
C LEU A 171 -10.84 -12.90 -12.28
N LEU A 172 -12.04 -13.02 -12.85
CA LEU A 172 -13.23 -12.32 -12.34
C LEU A 172 -13.65 -12.82 -10.96
N ALA A 173 -13.49 -14.12 -10.66
CA ALA A 173 -13.74 -14.67 -9.33
C ALA A 173 -12.80 -14.08 -8.27
N CYS A 174 -11.51 -13.97 -8.58
CA CYS A 174 -10.51 -13.33 -7.72
C CYS A 174 -10.82 -11.84 -7.50
N LEU A 175 -11.17 -11.12 -8.57
CA LEU A 175 -11.55 -9.70 -8.50
C LEU A 175 -12.83 -9.48 -7.67
N SER A 176 -13.80 -10.38 -7.77
CA SER A 176 -15.01 -10.32 -6.94
C SER A 176 -14.71 -10.56 -5.46
N ALA A 177 -13.81 -11.49 -5.13
CA ALA A 177 -13.44 -11.77 -3.74
C ALA A 177 -12.73 -10.57 -3.10
N VAL A 178 -11.76 -9.94 -3.80
CA VAL A 178 -11.10 -8.75 -3.26
C VAL A 178 -12.03 -7.53 -3.18
N MET A 179 -13.02 -7.42 -4.07
CA MET A 179 -14.02 -6.35 -4.01
C MET A 179 -14.93 -6.50 -2.79
N GLU A 180 -15.35 -7.72 -2.47
CA GLU A 180 -16.13 -8.04 -1.27
C GLU A 180 -15.34 -7.71 0.01
N GLU A 181 -14.08 -8.13 0.09
CA GLU A 181 -13.20 -7.79 1.22
C GLU A 181 -12.92 -6.28 1.33
N ASP A 182 -12.77 -5.58 0.19
CA ASP A 182 -12.54 -4.13 0.16
C ASP A 182 -13.81 -3.34 0.54
N GLY A 183 -15.00 -3.97 0.51
CA GLY A 183 -16.27 -3.36 0.88
C GLY A 183 -16.64 -2.14 0.02
N CYS A 184 -16.23 -2.12 -1.25
CA CYS A 184 -16.42 -0.96 -2.13
C CYS A 184 -17.02 -1.35 -3.49
N PRO A 185 -17.77 -0.45 -4.13
CA PRO A 185 -18.46 -0.74 -5.39
C PRO A 185 -17.46 -0.92 -6.56
N PRO A 186 -17.88 -1.56 -7.67
CA PRO A 186 -16.99 -1.88 -8.80
C PRO A 186 -16.29 -0.65 -9.41
N GLU A 187 -16.90 0.54 -9.33
CA GLU A 187 -16.31 1.79 -9.78
C GLU A 187 -15.03 2.14 -9.01
N ILE A 188 -15.00 1.84 -7.72
CA ILE A 188 -13.87 2.11 -6.83
C ILE A 188 -12.90 0.92 -6.78
N ALA A 189 -13.44 -0.31 -6.78
CA ALA A 189 -12.64 -1.52 -6.67
C ALA A 189 -11.88 -1.85 -7.97
N LEU A 190 -12.55 -1.67 -9.11
CA LEU A 190 -12.14 -2.18 -10.42
C LEU A 190 -12.08 -1.09 -11.50
N GLY A 191 -12.52 0.13 -11.21
CA GLY A 191 -12.58 1.19 -12.21
C GLY A 191 -13.63 0.96 -13.30
N LEU A 192 -14.58 0.06 -13.06
CA LEU A 192 -15.63 -0.32 -14.01
C LEU A 192 -16.95 0.30 -13.63
N THR A 193 -17.75 0.72 -14.62
CA THR A 193 -19.13 1.11 -14.34
C THR A 193 -19.93 -0.11 -13.91
N SER A 194 -20.97 0.10 -13.09
CA SER A 194 -21.92 -0.94 -12.71
C SER A 194 -22.43 -1.72 -13.93
N GLN A 195 -22.73 -1.04 -15.04
CA GLN A 195 -23.19 -1.70 -16.27
C GLN A 195 -22.12 -2.61 -16.90
N GLN A 196 -20.86 -2.17 -16.95
CA GLN A 196 -19.75 -2.99 -17.45
C GLN A 196 -19.52 -4.21 -16.55
N PHE A 197 -19.57 -4.03 -15.24
CA PHE A 197 -19.40 -5.11 -14.28
C PHE A 197 -20.55 -6.13 -14.36
N ILE A 198 -21.81 -5.67 -14.43
CA ILE A 198 -22.98 -6.53 -14.62
C ILE A 198 -22.87 -7.35 -15.91
N SER A 199 -22.45 -6.71 -17.01
CA SER A 199 -22.29 -7.39 -18.30
C SER A 199 -21.22 -8.48 -18.24
N LEU A 200 -20.09 -8.22 -17.57
CA LEU A 200 -19.07 -9.23 -17.31
C LEU A 200 -19.64 -10.37 -16.46
N TRP A 201 -20.31 -10.02 -15.37
CA TRP A 201 -20.86 -11.01 -14.44
C TRP A 201 -21.81 -11.98 -15.12
N GLN A 202 -22.76 -11.48 -15.90
CA GLN A 202 -23.73 -12.31 -16.61
C GLN A 202 -23.07 -13.27 -17.61
N ASN A 203 -21.92 -12.89 -18.18
CA ASN A 203 -21.17 -13.76 -19.07
C ASN A 203 -20.49 -14.91 -18.31
N TYR A 204 -19.85 -14.63 -17.17
CA TYR A 204 -19.00 -15.60 -16.47
C TYR A 204 -19.72 -16.39 -15.36
N PHE A 205 -20.78 -15.83 -14.78
CA PHE A 205 -21.53 -16.34 -13.63
C PHE A 205 -23.05 -16.13 -13.81
N PRO A 206 -23.67 -16.66 -14.88
CA PRO A 206 -25.08 -16.40 -15.22
C PRO A 206 -26.08 -16.86 -14.15
N ASP A 207 -25.74 -17.90 -13.38
CA ASP A 207 -26.62 -18.51 -12.38
C ASP A 207 -26.45 -17.92 -10.97
N ILE A 208 -25.54 -16.96 -10.79
CA ILE A 208 -25.38 -16.27 -9.52
C ILE A 208 -26.01 -14.90 -9.64
N ASP A 209 -27.05 -14.66 -8.88
CA ASP A 209 -27.64 -13.34 -8.73
C ASP A 209 -26.60 -12.37 -8.16
N LEU A 210 -26.37 -11.28 -8.91
CA LEU A 210 -25.67 -10.14 -8.36
C LEU A 210 -26.58 -9.48 -7.33
N ASP A 211 -26.23 -9.62 -6.06
CA ASP A 211 -26.90 -8.91 -4.97
C ASP A 211 -26.49 -7.42 -4.97
N VAL A 212 -26.76 -6.71 -6.08
CA VAL A 212 -26.41 -5.28 -6.27
C VAL A 212 -27.19 -4.39 -5.29
N ALA A 213 -28.32 -4.89 -4.77
CA ALA A 213 -29.30 -4.08 -4.06
C ALA A 213 -29.07 -3.96 -2.53
N ALA A 214 -28.14 -4.71 -1.92
CA ALA A 214 -27.99 -4.72 -0.46
C ALA A 214 -26.89 -3.80 0.11
N ASP A 215 -25.84 -3.47 -0.64
CA ASP A 215 -24.67 -2.71 -0.10
C ASP A 215 -24.48 -1.30 -0.68
N ILE A 216 -25.33 -0.85 -1.62
CA ILE A 216 -25.29 0.53 -2.15
C ILE A 216 -25.71 1.56 -1.08
N SER A 217 -26.35 1.11 0.01
CA SER A 217 -26.84 1.97 1.09
C SER A 217 -26.35 1.54 2.47
N ALA A 218 -25.03 1.58 2.72
CA ALA A 218 -24.50 2.07 4.00
C ALA A 218 -22.96 2.04 4.07
N SER A 219 -22.39 3.25 4.18
CA SER A 219 -21.30 3.54 5.12
C SER A 219 -19.91 2.92 4.85
N ARG A 220 -19.09 3.66 4.11
CA ARG A 220 -17.91 4.41 4.61
C ARG A 220 -17.06 4.81 3.40
N VAL A 221 -17.27 6.02 2.89
CA VAL A 221 -16.25 6.68 2.07
C VAL A 221 -15.11 7.05 3.03
N SER A 222 -14.24 6.09 3.34
CA SER A 222 -12.96 6.32 3.98
C SER A 222 -11.89 6.19 2.91
N SER A 223 -11.31 7.34 2.56
CA SER A 223 -10.21 7.54 1.59
C SER A 223 -10.29 6.68 0.31
N ALA A 224 -11.23 6.99 -0.59
CA ALA A 224 -11.17 6.47 -1.94
C ALA A 224 -9.88 6.96 -2.61
N VAL A 225 -8.90 6.08 -2.79
CA VAL A 225 -7.73 6.39 -3.62
C VAL A 225 -8.24 6.57 -5.05
N SER A 226 -8.15 7.78 -5.60
CA SER A 226 -8.61 8.02 -6.96
C SER A 226 -7.69 7.31 -7.95
N MET A 227 -8.27 6.67 -8.96
CA MET A 227 -7.49 6.13 -10.08
C MET A 227 -6.65 7.24 -10.72
N ASP A 228 -5.41 6.92 -11.04
CA ASP A 228 -4.51 7.82 -11.75
C ASP A 228 -4.93 7.93 -13.23
N PRO A 229 -5.41 9.10 -13.69
CA PRO A 229 -5.86 9.28 -15.08
C PRO A 229 -4.75 9.05 -16.10
N GLU A 230 -3.49 9.33 -15.74
CA GLU A 230 -2.33 9.15 -16.62
C GLU A 230 -2.06 7.67 -16.84
N LEU A 231 -2.18 6.86 -15.79
CA LEU A 231 -2.06 5.41 -15.89
C LEU A 231 -3.17 4.80 -16.75
N VAL A 232 -4.41 5.26 -16.59
CA VAL A 232 -5.52 4.82 -17.46
C VAL A 232 -5.22 5.15 -18.91
N SER A 233 -4.81 6.40 -19.19
CA SER A 233 -4.44 6.84 -20.54
C SER A 233 -3.32 6.00 -21.16
N LEU A 234 -2.26 5.74 -20.39
CA LEU A 234 -1.14 4.89 -20.80
C LEU A 234 -1.63 3.49 -21.18
N LEU A 235 -2.38 2.83 -20.31
CA LEU A 235 -2.83 1.45 -20.52
C LEU A 235 -3.78 1.34 -21.72
N LEU A 236 -4.68 2.31 -21.90
CA LEU A 236 -5.56 2.38 -23.07
C LEU A 236 -4.77 2.61 -24.37
N GLY A 237 -3.63 3.31 -24.31
CA GLY A 237 -2.72 3.49 -25.45
C GLY A 237 -2.12 2.19 -26.00
N PHE A 238 -2.09 1.12 -25.19
CA PHE A 238 -1.64 -0.22 -25.63
C PHE A 238 -2.74 -1.05 -26.31
N ILE A 239 -3.92 -0.48 -26.58
CA ILE A 239 -5.03 -1.17 -27.24
C ILE A 239 -5.12 -0.70 -28.70
N PRO A 240 -4.68 -1.50 -29.69
CA PRO A 240 -4.80 -1.17 -31.11
C PRO A 240 -6.24 -0.84 -31.52
N ALA A 241 -6.40 0.25 -32.28
CA ALA A 241 -7.70 0.64 -32.84
C ALA A 241 -8.27 -0.40 -33.83
N ALA A 242 -7.40 -1.22 -34.43
CA ALA A 242 -7.75 -2.24 -35.42
C ALA A 242 -8.16 -3.60 -34.82
N HIS A 243 -8.21 -3.75 -33.49
CA HIS A 243 -8.69 -4.99 -32.88
C HIS A 243 -10.19 -5.19 -33.08
N GLU A 244 -10.59 -6.48 -33.15
CA GLU A 244 -12.00 -6.85 -33.11
C GLU A 244 -12.71 -6.24 -31.89
N PRO A 245 -13.97 -5.81 -32.01
CA PRO A 245 -14.69 -5.11 -30.95
C PRO A 245 -14.69 -5.83 -29.59
N ALA A 246 -14.82 -7.15 -29.59
CA ALA A 246 -14.83 -7.96 -28.36
C ALA A 246 -13.45 -8.00 -27.67
N ASN A 247 -12.36 -8.14 -28.44
CA ASN A 247 -11.00 -8.10 -27.93
C ASN A 247 -10.64 -6.71 -27.40
N ARG A 248 -11.10 -5.67 -28.10
CA ARG A 248 -10.94 -4.28 -27.67
C ARG A 248 -11.68 -3.99 -26.36
N LEU A 249 -12.90 -4.52 -26.20
CA LEU A 249 -13.67 -4.38 -24.96
C LEU A 249 -12.94 -5.05 -23.80
N SER A 250 -12.50 -6.31 -23.96
CA SER A 250 -11.81 -7.06 -22.91
C SER A 250 -10.50 -6.39 -22.48
N GLY A 251 -9.70 -5.91 -23.44
CA GLY A 251 -8.50 -5.12 -23.17
C GLY A 251 -8.80 -3.81 -22.43
N THR A 252 -9.88 -3.12 -22.81
CA THR A 252 -10.31 -1.87 -22.15
C THR A 252 -10.71 -2.12 -20.70
N LEU A 253 -11.46 -3.18 -20.42
CA LEU A 253 -11.87 -3.55 -19.07
C LEU A 253 -10.66 -3.91 -18.22
N LEU A 254 -9.72 -4.70 -18.74
CA LEU A 254 -8.49 -5.02 -18.03
C LEU A 254 -7.65 -3.77 -17.75
N ALA A 255 -7.55 -2.83 -18.68
CA ALA A 255 -6.82 -1.57 -18.46
C ALA A 255 -7.37 -0.77 -17.26
N HIS A 256 -8.70 -0.67 -17.13
CA HIS A 256 -9.33 0.01 -16.00
C HIS A 256 -9.08 -0.74 -14.68
N ILE A 257 -9.22 -2.07 -14.69
CA ILE A 257 -8.92 -2.92 -13.52
C ILE A 257 -7.47 -2.74 -13.08
N LEU A 258 -6.52 -2.80 -14.01
CA LEU A 258 -5.10 -2.62 -13.71
C LEU A 258 -4.82 -1.25 -13.08
N ALA A 259 -5.42 -0.17 -13.61
CA ALA A 259 -5.27 1.17 -13.05
C ALA A 259 -5.86 1.27 -11.63
N ALA A 260 -7.07 0.74 -11.42
CA ALA A 260 -7.73 0.74 -10.12
C ALA A 260 -6.95 -0.06 -9.07
N ARG A 261 -6.44 -1.24 -9.43
CA ARG A 261 -5.67 -2.11 -8.52
C ARG A 261 -4.23 -1.64 -8.35
N ALA A 262 -3.66 -0.90 -9.31
CA ALA A 262 -2.33 -0.29 -9.17
C ALA A 262 -2.30 0.75 -8.04
N ALA A 263 -3.41 1.47 -7.85
CA ALA A 263 -3.62 2.46 -6.80
C ALA A 263 -3.76 1.86 -5.38
N ARG A 264 -3.80 0.53 -5.23
CA ARG A 264 -3.78 -0.14 -3.92
C ARG A 264 -2.35 -0.40 -3.45
N PRO A 265 -2.08 -0.47 -2.14
CA PRO A 265 -0.76 -0.83 -1.63
C PRO A 265 -0.37 -2.27 -2.02
N GLY A 266 0.93 -2.57 -1.94
CA GLY A 266 1.47 -3.90 -2.24
C GLY A 266 1.55 -4.27 -3.72
N HIS A 267 1.75 -5.56 -3.99
CA HIS A 267 1.91 -6.11 -5.34
C HIS A 267 0.60 -6.09 -6.13
N LEU A 268 0.68 -5.83 -7.44
CA LEU A 268 -0.51 -5.75 -8.29
C LEU A 268 -1.28 -7.08 -8.36
N TRP A 269 -0.58 -8.21 -8.43
CA TRP A 269 -1.21 -9.53 -8.51
C TRP A 269 -1.96 -9.86 -7.20
N VAL A 270 -1.38 -9.50 -6.04
CA VAL A 270 -2.04 -9.61 -4.72
C VAL A 270 -3.25 -8.68 -4.65
N ALA A 271 -3.10 -7.42 -5.10
CA ALA A 271 -4.21 -6.48 -5.15
C ALA A 271 -5.34 -7.01 -6.04
N MET A 272 -5.05 -7.74 -7.12
CA MET A 272 -6.05 -8.38 -7.97
C MET A 272 -6.64 -9.69 -7.40
N GLY A 273 -6.15 -10.15 -6.25
CA GLY A 273 -6.60 -11.41 -5.64
C GLY A 273 -6.05 -12.66 -6.32
N LEU A 274 -5.05 -12.53 -7.19
CA LEU A 274 -4.51 -13.69 -7.91
C LEU A 274 -3.71 -14.61 -6.98
N PHE A 275 -3.68 -15.89 -7.31
CA PHE A 275 -3.01 -16.92 -6.49
C PHE A 275 -1.51 -16.87 -6.72
N GLU A 276 -1.11 -16.56 -7.94
CA GLU A 276 0.29 -16.50 -8.33
C GLU A 276 0.60 -15.28 -9.20
N ARG A 277 1.83 -14.80 -9.10
CA ARG A 277 2.33 -13.68 -9.91
C ARG A 277 2.21 -13.95 -11.41
N ALA A 278 2.39 -15.20 -11.85
CA ALA A 278 2.37 -15.56 -13.26
C ALA A 278 1.00 -15.33 -13.93
N GLU A 279 -0.09 -15.44 -13.16
CA GLU A 279 -1.46 -15.27 -13.65
C GLU A 279 -1.72 -13.85 -14.15
N LEU A 280 -1.13 -12.85 -13.48
CA LEU A 280 -1.20 -11.46 -13.91
C LEU A 280 -0.53 -11.26 -15.28
N GLY A 281 0.66 -11.85 -15.46
CA GLY A 281 1.35 -11.82 -16.74
C GLY A 281 0.54 -12.51 -17.84
N ALA A 282 -0.10 -13.64 -17.53
CA ALA A 282 -0.94 -14.36 -18.46
C ALA A 282 -2.20 -13.56 -18.87
N ALA A 283 -2.86 -12.88 -17.91
CA ALA A 283 -4.01 -12.02 -18.19
C ALA A 283 -3.62 -10.83 -19.07
N ILE A 284 -2.50 -10.16 -18.75
CA ILE A 284 -1.97 -9.05 -19.56
C ILE A 284 -1.58 -9.53 -20.95
N LYS A 285 -0.92 -10.68 -21.08
CA LYS A 285 -0.56 -11.27 -22.39
C LYS A 285 -1.80 -11.54 -23.25
N ARG A 286 -2.89 -11.99 -22.65
CA ARG A 286 -4.14 -12.34 -23.37
C ARG A 286 -4.89 -11.10 -23.85
N HIS A 287 -5.09 -10.12 -22.97
CA HIS A 287 -5.99 -8.98 -23.23
C HIS A 287 -5.26 -7.69 -23.63
N LEU A 288 -3.97 -7.57 -23.32
CA LEU A 288 -3.11 -6.42 -23.61
C LEU A 288 -1.75 -6.90 -24.16
N PRO A 289 -1.71 -7.63 -25.29
CA PRO A 289 -0.50 -8.26 -25.79
C PRO A 289 0.63 -7.26 -26.13
N ALA A 290 0.29 -6.05 -26.59
CA ALA A 290 1.27 -5.00 -26.85
C ALA A 290 1.93 -4.50 -25.56
N LEU A 291 1.15 -4.33 -24.48
CA LEU A 291 1.67 -4.00 -23.15
C LEU A 291 2.58 -5.13 -22.64
N PHE A 292 2.18 -6.38 -22.86
CA PHE A 292 2.99 -7.53 -22.48
C PHE A 292 4.36 -7.52 -23.18
N ALA A 293 4.36 -7.33 -24.50
CA ALA A 293 5.57 -7.29 -25.31
C ALA A 293 6.49 -6.11 -24.94
N ALA A 294 5.92 -4.96 -24.56
CA ALA A 294 6.70 -3.80 -24.16
C ALA A 294 7.53 -4.06 -22.88
N ASN A 295 7.01 -4.87 -21.95
CA ASN A 295 7.71 -5.26 -20.72
C ASN A 295 8.65 -6.48 -20.93
N HIS A 296 9.47 -6.44 -21.99
CA HIS A 296 10.39 -7.51 -22.38
C HIS A 296 11.45 -7.85 -21.32
N GLN A 297 11.79 -6.91 -20.44
CA GLN A 297 12.74 -7.11 -19.34
C GLN A 297 12.12 -7.78 -18.10
N GLY A 298 10.83 -8.11 -18.14
CA GLY A 298 10.15 -8.79 -17.04
C GLY A 298 10.04 -7.94 -15.77
N MET A 299 9.99 -6.61 -15.91
CA MET A 299 9.82 -5.70 -14.78
C MET A 299 8.51 -6.00 -14.06
N ARG A 300 8.46 -5.71 -12.75
CA ARG A 300 7.21 -5.75 -12.00
C ARG A 300 6.21 -4.76 -12.60
N TRP A 301 4.96 -5.19 -12.83
CA TRP A 301 3.99 -4.43 -13.61
C TRP A 301 3.76 -2.98 -13.13
N LYS A 302 3.61 -2.74 -11.82
CA LYS A 302 3.51 -1.36 -11.31
C LYS A 302 4.73 -0.53 -11.66
N ARG A 303 5.95 -1.04 -11.39
CA ARG A 303 7.21 -0.36 -11.75
C ARG A 303 7.27 -0.07 -13.25
N PHE A 304 6.87 -1.04 -14.08
CA PHE A 304 6.83 -0.87 -15.53
C PHE A 304 5.89 0.28 -15.92
N PHE A 305 4.65 0.28 -15.43
CA PHE A 305 3.67 1.32 -15.78
C PHE A 305 4.17 2.72 -15.44
N TYR A 306 4.61 2.93 -14.19
CA TYR A 306 5.03 4.26 -13.77
C TYR A 306 6.36 4.67 -14.44
N LYS A 307 7.26 3.72 -14.77
CA LYS A 307 8.44 4.03 -15.58
C LYS A 307 8.02 4.58 -16.94
N GLN A 308 7.04 3.96 -17.60
CA GLN A 308 6.51 4.44 -18.89
C GLN A 308 5.90 5.85 -18.78
N ILE A 309 5.13 6.14 -17.73
CA ILE A 309 4.56 7.48 -17.50
C ILE A 309 5.69 8.52 -17.37
N CYS A 310 6.71 8.23 -16.57
CA CYS A 310 7.81 9.17 -16.35
C CYS A 310 8.69 9.38 -17.58
N GLU A 311 8.91 8.34 -18.39
CA GLU A 311 9.61 8.44 -19.68
C GLU A 311 8.85 9.34 -20.66
N GLN A 312 7.51 9.25 -20.70
CA GLN A 312 6.66 10.11 -21.54
C GLN A 312 6.67 11.58 -21.11
N GLN A 313 6.89 11.85 -19.82
CA GLN A 313 6.92 13.21 -19.25
C GLN A 313 8.33 13.82 -19.19
N GLY A 314 9.36 13.14 -19.70
CA GLY A 314 10.75 13.62 -19.68
C GLY A 314 11.38 13.68 -18.29
N GLY A 315 10.84 12.93 -17.31
CA GLY A 315 11.29 12.94 -15.92
C GLY A 315 12.47 11.99 -15.64
N LEU A 316 13.36 12.38 -14.71
CA LEU A 316 14.57 11.64 -14.30
C LEU A 316 14.34 10.59 -13.20
N LEU A 317 13.17 10.56 -12.54
CA LEU A 317 12.88 9.60 -11.48
C LEU A 317 11.38 9.32 -11.35
N CYS A 318 11.05 8.04 -11.40
CA CYS A 318 9.69 7.55 -11.34
C CYS A 318 9.22 7.26 -9.92
N LYS A 319 8.09 7.86 -9.50
CA LYS A 319 7.43 7.57 -8.22
C LYS A 319 6.07 6.92 -8.48
N SER A 320 6.04 5.59 -8.45
CA SER A 320 4.77 4.86 -8.29
C SER A 320 4.10 5.30 -6.98
N PRO A 321 2.83 5.74 -7.00
CA PRO A 321 2.16 6.44 -5.90
C PRO A 321 1.95 5.58 -4.66
N VAL A 322 2.14 4.25 -4.73
CA VAL A 322 1.90 3.33 -3.59
C VAL A 322 3.00 2.28 -3.42
N CYS A 323 4.09 2.36 -4.21
CA CYS A 323 5.22 1.45 -4.03
C CYS A 323 5.93 1.62 -2.68
N GLY A 324 5.68 2.76 -2.05
CA GLY A 324 6.30 3.15 -0.81
C GLY A 324 5.96 2.36 0.44
N GLU A 325 4.86 1.62 0.39
CA GLU A 325 4.36 0.76 1.45
C GLU A 325 4.57 -0.73 1.09
N CYS A 326 5.29 -1.02 0.00
CA CYS A 326 5.57 -2.38 -0.45
C CYS A 326 6.84 -2.91 0.23
N SER A 327 6.70 -4.01 0.99
CA SER A 327 7.82 -4.70 1.64
C SER A 327 8.92 -5.19 0.68
N GLU A 328 8.62 -5.25 -0.62
CA GLU A 328 9.57 -5.60 -1.67
C GLU A 328 9.98 -4.41 -2.53
N TYR A 329 9.87 -3.18 -2.02
CA TYR A 329 10.35 -1.97 -2.69
C TYR A 329 11.81 -2.11 -3.13
N GLU A 330 12.68 -2.65 -2.28
CA GLU A 330 14.10 -2.87 -2.62
C GLU A 330 14.27 -3.85 -3.77
N LEU A 331 13.48 -4.92 -3.87
CA LEU A 331 13.53 -5.83 -5.01
C LEU A 331 12.96 -5.22 -6.30
N CYS A 332 12.15 -4.16 -6.19
CA CYS A 332 11.68 -3.37 -7.31
C CYS A 332 12.73 -2.36 -7.78
N PHE A 333 13.44 -1.69 -6.87
CA PHE A 333 14.19 -0.45 -7.18
C PHE A 333 15.67 -0.48 -6.79
N ASN A 334 16.16 -1.58 -6.21
CA ASN A 334 17.58 -1.80 -6.02
C ASN A 334 18.13 -2.37 -7.33
N ASP A 335 18.48 -1.47 -8.26
CA ASP A 335 19.39 -1.81 -9.35
C ASP A 335 20.78 -1.95 -8.69
N GLY A 336 21.04 -3.14 -8.15
CA GLY A 336 22.41 -3.57 -7.94
C GLY A 336 23.07 -3.70 -9.30
N GLU A 337 23.74 -2.65 -9.74
CA GLU A 337 24.93 -2.83 -10.56
C GLU A 337 26.15 -3.00 -9.63
N PRO A 338 27.10 -3.87 -10.01
CA PRO A 338 28.17 -4.39 -9.14
C PRO A 338 29.15 -3.36 -8.60
#